data_AF-A0A932LM40-F1
#
_entry.id   AF-A0A932LM40-F1
#
_cell.length_a   1.000
_cell.length_b   1.000
_cell.length_c   1.000
_cell.angle_alpha   90.00
_cell.angle_beta   90.00
_cell.angle_gamma   90.00
#
_symmetry.space_group_name_H-M   'P 1'
#
loop_
_entity.id
_entity.type
_entity.pdbx_description
1 polymer ?
#
loop_
_entity_poly.entity_id
_entity_poly.type
_entity_poly.pdbx_seq_one_letter_code
_entity_poly.pdbx_strand_id
1 'polypeptide(L)'
;MLRRGIAVSPGVAIGTAYCVDEVLARLEPGELNRAQAARELARLDRAWTAAIDELRALQHKVAAQVGDKEAAIFHAHEMILHDPTLVTSVKESITSKHLPARAALHELLNEYTSRFARFKDEYWRERLADVRDVITRVSTHLAAIGNSDAAAAKGPVILVAQEVLPSQAAALGRLQVAGIVTETGAATSHAAILARSRGIP
;
A
#
# COMPACT_ATOMS: atom_id res chain seq x y z
N MET A 1 -25.30 -13.72 11.92
CA MET A 1 -25.07 -12.61 12.87
C MET A 1 -25.07 -11.30 12.10
N LEU A 2 -25.77 -10.26 12.57
CA LEU A 2 -25.61 -8.91 12.02
C LEU A 2 -24.23 -8.36 12.44
N ARG A 3 -23.48 -7.81 11.48
CA ARG A 3 -22.25 -7.05 11.73
C ARG A 3 -22.64 -5.58 11.91
N ARG A 4 -22.15 -4.92 12.95
CA ARG A 4 -22.40 -3.49 13.22
C ARG A 4 -21.07 -2.74 13.10
N GLY A 5 -21.02 -1.76 12.21
CA GLY A 5 -19.84 -0.91 11.99
C GLY A 5 -20.08 0.54 12.40
N ILE A 6 -19.11 1.39 12.13
CA ILE A 6 -19.23 2.85 12.27
C ILE A 6 -19.70 3.40 10.91
N ALA A 7 -20.87 4.04 10.88
CA ALA A 7 -21.36 4.66 9.67
C ALA A 7 -20.56 5.93 9.36
N VAL A 8 -19.98 5.99 8.15
CA VAL A 8 -19.10 7.08 7.73
C VAL A 8 -19.74 7.98 6.69
N SER A 9 -20.36 7.36 5.68
CA SER A 9 -21.00 7.99 4.54
C SER A 9 -22.36 7.29 4.31
N PRO A 10 -23.47 8.02 4.23
CA PRO A 10 -24.79 7.40 4.10
C PRO A 10 -25.04 6.91 2.66
N GLY A 11 -25.71 5.76 2.54
CA GLY A 11 -26.21 5.27 1.26
C GLY A 11 -26.36 3.75 1.22
N VAL A 12 -26.77 3.23 0.07
CA VAL A 12 -26.88 1.80 -0.19
C VAL A 12 -26.21 1.51 -1.52
N ALA A 13 -25.29 0.55 -1.54
CA ALA A 13 -24.58 0.12 -2.71
C ALA A 13 -24.70 -1.38 -2.92
N ILE A 14 -24.71 -1.79 -4.19
CA ILE A 14 -24.69 -3.19 -4.61
C ILE A 14 -23.56 -3.33 -5.62
N GLY A 15 -22.69 -4.31 -5.40
CA GLY A 15 -21.55 -4.57 -6.26
C GLY A 15 -20.85 -5.87 -5.88
N THR A 16 -19.90 -6.28 -6.70
CA THR A 16 -19.08 -7.46 -6.41
C THR A 16 -18.08 -7.15 -5.31
N ALA A 17 -17.97 -8.02 -4.31
CA ALA A 17 -16.96 -7.86 -3.27
C ALA A 17 -15.56 -7.95 -3.89
N TYR A 18 -14.77 -6.89 -3.73
CA TYR A 18 -13.37 -6.84 -4.11
C TYR A 18 -12.53 -6.79 -2.84
N CYS A 19 -12.00 -7.96 -2.45
CA CYS A 19 -11.14 -8.08 -1.29
C CYS A 19 -9.75 -7.55 -1.62
N VAL A 20 -9.30 -6.53 -0.88
CA VAL A 20 -7.92 -6.07 -0.97
C VAL A 20 -7.06 -7.07 -0.20
N ASP A 21 -6.49 -8.02 -0.93
CA ASP A 21 -5.41 -8.84 -0.39
C ASP A 21 -4.25 -7.92 -0.02
N GLU A 22 -3.59 -8.18 1.11
CA GLU A 22 -2.30 -7.54 1.38
C GLU A 22 -1.38 -7.85 0.20
N VAL A 23 -0.86 -6.80 -0.44
CA VAL A 23 -0.01 -6.94 -1.63
C VAL A 23 1.21 -7.82 -1.33
N LEU A 24 1.57 -8.01 -0.07
CA LEU A 24 2.67 -8.87 0.37
C LEU A 24 2.26 -10.31 0.74
N ALA A 25 0.96 -10.62 0.89
CA ALA A 25 0.49 -11.95 1.28
C ALA A 25 0.71 -13.02 0.20
N ARG A 26 0.78 -12.63 -1.07
CA ARG A 26 1.13 -13.52 -2.18
C ARG A 26 2.64 -13.45 -2.43
N LEU A 27 3.37 -14.31 -1.73
CA LEU A 27 4.80 -14.53 -1.92
C LEU A 27 5.03 -15.34 -3.20
N GLU A 28 5.97 -14.89 -4.03
CA GLU A 28 6.44 -15.68 -5.17
C GLU A 28 7.33 -16.80 -4.63
N PRO A 29 7.04 -18.08 -4.91
CA PRO A 29 7.87 -19.18 -4.46
C PRO A 29 9.16 -19.24 -5.29
N GLY A 30 10.28 -19.56 -4.63
CA GLY A 30 11.53 -20.00 -5.28
C GLY A 30 12.79 -19.29 -4.80
N GLU A 31 13.88 -20.04 -4.73
CA GLU A 31 15.23 -19.50 -4.60
C GLU A 31 15.74 -19.03 -5.97
N LEU A 32 16.24 -17.81 -6.04
CA LEU A 32 16.79 -17.23 -7.25
C LEU A 32 18.21 -17.74 -7.50
N ASN A 33 18.56 -18.03 -8.76
CA ASN A 33 19.96 -18.09 -9.16
C ASN A 33 20.55 -16.68 -9.34
N ARG A 34 21.89 -16.57 -9.51
CA ARG A 34 22.57 -15.25 -9.66
C ARG A 34 22.00 -14.38 -10.78
N ALA A 35 21.66 -14.97 -11.93
CA ALA A 35 21.09 -14.22 -13.06
C ALA A 35 19.64 -13.78 -12.81
N GLN A 36 18.89 -14.51 -12.01
CA GLN A 36 17.56 -14.11 -11.54
C GLN A 36 17.66 -13.02 -10.47
N ALA A 37 18.60 -13.11 -9.52
CA ALA A 37 18.85 -12.08 -8.53
C ALA A 37 19.21 -10.72 -9.16
N ALA A 38 20.09 -10.71 -10.17
CA ALA A 38 20.41 -9.48 -10.90
C ALA A 38 19.18 -8.86 -11.59
N ARG A 39 18.29 -9.69 -12.15
CA ARG A 39 17.03 -9.23 -12.76
C ARG A 39 16.05 -8.68 -11.72
N GLU A 40 15.95 -9.33 -10.56
CA GLU A 40 15.12 -8.88 -9.44
C GLU A 40 15.60 -7.55 -8.87
N LEU A 41 16.92 -7.34 -8.73
CA LEU A 41 17.47 -6.04 -8.34
C LEU A 41 17.07 -4.92 -9.32
N ALA A 42 17.16 -5.16 -10.62
CA ALA A 42 16.76 -4.19 -11.63
C ALA A 42 15.23 -3.95 -11.67
N ARG A 43 14.41 -4.96 -11.32
CA ARG A 43 12.97 -4.78 -11.12
C ARG A 43 12.68 -3.94 -9.88
N LEU A 44 13.37 -4.23 -8.77
CA LEU A 44 13.24 -3.48 -7.52
C LEU A 44 13.61 -2.01 -7.71
N ASP A 45 14.75 -1.71 -8.34
CA ASP A 45 15.20 -0.34 -8.57
C ASP A 45 14.15 0.47 -9.36
N ARG A 46 13.61 -0.12 -10.44
CA ARG A 46 12.54 0.51 -11.22
C ARG A 46 11.27 0.74 -10.41
N ALA A 47 10.86 -0.24 -9.59
CA ALA A 47 9.67 -0.12 -8.76
C ALA A 47 9.85 0.94 -7.65
N TRP A 48 11.06 1.03 -7.08
CA TRP A 48 11.41 2.02 -6.06
C TRP A 48 11.38 3.43 -6.63
N THR A 49 12.00 3.65 -7.79
CA THR A 49 11.94 4.94 -8.50
C THR A 49 10.49 5.31 -8.85
N ALA A 50 9.71 4.37 -9.39
CA ALA A 50 8.30 4.61 -9.71
C ALA A 50 7.46 4.99 -8.48
N ALA A 51 7.73 4.38 -7.32
CA ALA A 51 7.06 4.72 -6.06
C ALA A 51 7.42 6.14 -5.59
N ILE A 52 8.68 6.55 -5.71
CA ILE A 52 9.13 7.93 -5.39
C ILE A 52 8.45 8.94 -6.31
N ASP A 53 8.46 8.69 -7.62
CA ASP A 53 7.86 9.59 -8.61
C ASP A 53 6.34 9.71 -8.40
N GLU A 54 5.67 8.61 -8.06
CA GLU A 54 4.25 8.61 -7.71
C GLU A 54 3.98 9.48 -6.47
N LEU A 55 4.77 9.35 -5.41
CA LEU A 55 4.60 10.14 -4.18
C LEU A 55 4.78 11.64 -4.46
N ARG A 56 5.78 12.02 -5.26
CA ARG A 56 5.98 13.41 -5.69
C ARG A 56 4.78 13.94 -6.47
N ALA A 57 4.27 13.14 -7.41
CA ALA A 57 3.09 13.52 -8.18
C ALA A 57 1.85 13.70 -7.29
N LEU A 58 1.65 12.81 -6.31
CA LEU A 58 0.56 12.89 -5.34
C LEU A 58 0.72 14.13 -4.44
N GLN A 59 1.92 14.39 -3.94
CA GLN A 59 2.22 15.57 -3.14
C GLN A 59 1.86 16.86 -3.90
N HIS A 60 2.36 17.02 -5.12
CA HIS A 60 2.08 18.19 -5.96
C HIS A 60 0.57 18.36 -6.22
N LYS A 61 -0.11 17.25 -6.53
CA LYS A 61 -1.55 17.28 -6.80
C LYS A 61 -2.36 17.69 -5.57
N VAL A 62 -2.07 17.11 -4.40
CA VAL A 62 -2.81 17.40 -3.17
C VAL A 62 -2.50 18.80 -2.66
N ALA A 63 -1.24 19.26 -2.78
CA ALA A 63 -0.87 20.65 -2.45
C ALA A 63 -1.68 21.66 -3.29
N ALA A 64 -1.82 21.41 -4.59
CA ALA A 64 -2.57 22.29 -5.49
C ALA A 64 -4.09 22.25 -5.28
N GLN A 65 -4.66 21.14 -4.81
CA GLN A 65 -6.11 20.94 -4.72
C GLN A 65 -6.68 21.17 -3.31
N VAL A 66 -5.89 20.90 -2.27
CA VAL A 66 -6.35 20.86 -0.88
C VAL A 66 -5.49 21.79 -0.02
N GLY A 67 -4.17 21.65 -0.10
CA GLY A 67 -3.22 22.47 0.65
C GLY A 67 -1.96 21.72 1.04
N ASP A 68 -0.93 22.48 1.43
CA ASP A 68 0.40 21.94 1.78
C ASP A 68 0.36 21.04 3.03
N LYS A 69 -0.53 21.34 3.97
CA LYS A 69 -0.69 20.57 5.21
C LYS A 69 -1.15 19.14 4.91
N GLU A 70 -2.13 18.99 4.03
CA GLU A 70 -2.65 17.69 3.60
C GLU A 70 -1.67 16.97 2.67
N ALA A 71 -0.82 17.70 1.93
CA ALA A 71 0.23 17.13 1.10
C ALA A 71 1.43 16.58 1.90
N ALA A 72 1.64 17.06 3.14
CA ALA A 72 2.80 16.72 3.97
C ALA A 72 2.97 15.21 4.22
N ILE A 73 1.87 14.44 4.24
CA ILE A 73 1.92 12.98 4.41
C ILE A 73 2.71 12.30 3.29
N PHE A 74 2.55 12.72 2.05
CA PHE A 74 3.26 12.13 0.90
C PHE A 74 4.76 12.47 0.93
N HIS A 75 5.10 13.65 1.43
CA HIS A 75 6.50 14.02 1.65
C HIS A 75 7.15 13.14 2.72
N ALA A 76 6.44 12.90 3.83
CA ALA A 76 6.92 12.00 4.88
C ALA A 76 7.13 10.57 4.35
N HIS A 77 6.23 10.08 3.50
CA HIS A 77 6.37 8.79 2.81
C HIS A 77 7.55 8.77 1.84
N GLU A 78 7.79 9.86 1.09
CA GLU A 78 8.96 9.96 0.21
C GLU A 78 10.26 9.89 1.03
N MET A 79 10.32 10.58 2.17
CA MET A 79 11.48 10.54 3.07
C MET A 79 11.76 9.14 3.62
N ILE A 80 10.74 8.31 3.82
CA ILE A 80 10.93 6.90 4.17
C ILE A 80 11.59 6.14 3.02
N LEU A 81 11.18 6.36 1.76
CA LEU A 81 11.81 5.70 0.60
C LEU A 81 13.25 6.15 0.34
N HIS A 82 13.63 7.35 0.80
CA HIS A 82 15.01 7.84 0.70
C HIS A 82 15.93 7.31 1.81
N ASP A 83 15.40 6.59 2.79
CA ASP A 83 16.24 5.95 3.80
C ASP A 83 17.08 4.84 3.15
N PRO A 84 18.42 5.00 3.08
CA PRO A 84 19.29 4.04 2.43
C PRO A 84 19.28 2.67 3.13
N THR A 85 18.90 2.62 4.43
CA THR A 85 18.85 1.36 5.18
C THR A 85 17.75 0.45 4.65
N LEU A 86 16.57 1.01 4.34
CA LEU A 86 15.43 0.27 3.79
C LEU A 86 15.78 -0.40 2.45
N VAL A 87 16.29 0.37 1.48
CA VAL A 87 16.65 -0.18 0.16
C VAL A 87 17.80 -1.19 0.27
N THR A 88 18.78 -0.95 1.14
CA THR A 88 19.92 -1.85 1.33
C THR A 88 19.47 -3.18 1.91
N SER A 89 18.63 -3.19 2.95
CA SER A 89 18.13 -4.43 3.57
C SER A 89 17.31 -5.29 2.60
N VAL A 90 16.52 -4.67 1.72
CA VAL A 90 15.78 -5.42 0.68
C VAL A 90 16.73 -6.01 -0.35
N LYS A 91 17.71 -5.22 -0.83
CA LYS A 91 18.73 -5.70 -1.79
C LYS A 91 19.58 -6.84 -1.22
N GLU A 92 19.96 -6.75 0.05
CA GLU A 92 20.70 -7.82 0.75
C GLU A 92 19.89 -9.11 0.86
N SER A 93 18.58 -9.01 1.13
CA SER A 93 17.70 -10.18 1.17
C SER A 93 17.57 -10.84 -0.21
N ILE A 94 17.56 -10.07 -1.29
CA ILE A 94 17.57 -10.61 -2.66
C ILE A 94 18.91 -11.30 -2.98
N THR A 95 20.04 -10.68 -2.63
CA THR A 95 21.37 -11.19 -3.05
C THR A 95 21.90 -12.31 -2.15
N SER A 96 21.68 -12.21 -0.84
CA SER A 96 22.27 -13.13 0.14
C SER A 96 21.35 -14.32 0.40
N LYS A 97 20.04 -14.06 0.50
CA LYS A 97 19.03 -15.10 0.76
C LYS A 97 18.34 -15.59 -0.51
N HIS A 98 18.73 -15.05 -1.67
CA HIS A 98 18.19 -15.46 -2.98
C HIS A 98 16.67 -15.34 -3.05
N LEU A 99 16.10 -14.32 -2.39
CA LEU A 99 14.65 -14.10 -2.34
C LEU A 99 14.16 -13.25 -3.52
N PRO A 100 12.97 -13.54 -4.08
CA PRO A 100 12.26 -12.62 -4.96
C PRO A 100 12.02 -11.26 -4.29
N ALA A 101 11.95 -10.16 -5.06
CA ALA A 101 11.85 -8.82 -4.48
C ALA A 101 10.63 -8.63 -3.57
N ARG A 102 9.48 -9.24 -3.91
CA ARG A 102 8.27 -9.22 -3.08
C ARG A 102 8.44 -9.96 -1.76
N ALA A 103 9.19 -11.06 -1.76
CA ALA A 103 9.49 -11.80 -0.53
C ALA A 103 10.47 -11.03 0.37
N ALA A 104 11.46 -10.37 -0.22
CA ALA A 104 12.37 -9.49 0.51
C ALA A 104 11.64 -8.29 1.16
N LEU A 105 10.68 -7.68 0.46
CA LEU A 105 9.84 -6.60 1.02
C LEU A 105 8.95 -7.10 2.17
N HIS A 106 8.39 -8.31 2.05
CA HIS A 106 7.59 -8.92 3.11
C HIS A 106 8.44 -9.24 4.35
N GLU A 107 9.65 -9.76 4.15
CA GLU A 107 10.59 -10.01 5.25
C GLU A 107 10.95 -8.72 5.98
N LEU A 108 11.26 -7.65 5.24
CA LEU A 108 11.53 -6.33 5.81
C LEU A 108 10.34 -5.83 6.67
N LEU A 109 9.11 -5.90 6.14
CA LEU A 109 7.93 -5.47 6.87
C LEU A 109 7.72 -6.29 8.17
N ASN A 110 7.99 -7.59 8.14
CA ASN A 110 7.89 -8.45 9.33
C ASN A 110 8.94 -8.11 10.38
N GLU A 111 10.15 -7.75 9.97
CA GLU A 111 11.19 -7.26 10.88
C GLU A 111 10.75 -5.97 11.58
N TYR A 112 10.27 -4.98 10.83
CA TYR A 112 9.75 -3.73 11.41
C TYR A 112 8.55 -3.97 12.31
N THR A 113 7.62 -4.85 11.90
CA THR A 113 6.44 -5.21 12.72
C THR A 113 6.88 -5.83 14.05
N SER A 114 7.83 -6.76 14.02
CA SER A 114 8.34 -7.43 15.22
C SER A 114 9.11 -6.48 16.13
N ARG A 115 9.89 -5.56 15.55
CA ARG A 115 10.64 -4.54 16.28
C ARG A 115 9.70 -3.53 16.94
N PHE A 116 8.69 -3.05 16.21
CA PHE A 116 7.75 -2.05 16.72
C PHE A 116 6.72 -2.63 17.68
N ALA A 117 6.37 -3.91 17.59
CA ALA A 117 5.49 -4.58 18.56
C ALA A 117 6.00 -4.51 20.01
N ARG A 118 7.30 -4.26 20.21
CA ARG A 118 7.91 -4.09 21.54
C ARG A 118 7.56 -2.74 22.18
N PHE A 119 7.16 -1.76 21.39
CA PHE A 119 6.75 -0.44 21.87
C PHE A 119 5.22 -0.36 21.87
N LYS A 120 4.61 -0.15 23.04
CA LYS A 120 3.14 -0.09 23.19
C LYS A 120 2.55 1.30 22.93
N ASP A 121 3.34 2.24 22.39
CA ASP A 121 2.94 3.62 22.18
C ASP A 121 2.27 3.83 20.80
N GLU A 122 1.33 4.75 20.74
CA GLU A 122 0.58 5.17 19.55
C GLU A 122 1.51 5.69 18.46
N TYR A 123 2.54 6.46 18.83
CA TYR A 123 3.54 6.98 17.89
C TYR A 123 4.19 5.87 17.02
N TRP A 124 4.57 4.75 17.64
CA TRP A 124 5.22 3.65 16.91
C TRP A 124 4.24 2.86 16.04
N ARG A 125 2.95 2.85 16.41
CA ARG A 125 1.90 2.22 15.61
C ARG A 125 1.67 3.01 14.32
N GLU A 126 1.60 4.33 14.42
CA GLU A 126 1.51 5.22 13.26
C GLU A 126 2.74 5.09 12.35
N ARG A 127 3.95 5.07 12.95
CA ARG A 127 5.18 4.91 12.17
C ARG A 127 5.25 3.57 11.41
N LEU A 128 4.79 2.48 12.04
CA LEU A 128 4.70 1.18 11.37
C LEU A 128 3.67 1.20 10.23
N ALA A 129 2.55 1.91 10.40
CA ALA A 129 1.55 2.08 9.34
C ALA A 129 2.13 2.82 8.14
N ASP A 130 2.91 3.88 8.35
CA ASP A 130 3.61 4.60 7.27
C ASP A 130 4.61 3.71 6.53
N VAL A 131 5.43 2.94 7.25
CA VAL A 131 6.38 2.00 6.64
C VAL A 131 5.63 0.94 5.84
N ARG A 132 4.53 0.41 6.36
CA ARG A 132 3.68 -0.56 5.65
C ARG A 132 3.12 0.03 4.37
N ASP A 133 2.65 1.27 4.39
CA ASP A 133 2.10 1.93 3.20
C ASP A 133 3.17 2.10 2.11
N VAL A 134 4.35 2.56 2.50
CA VAL A 134 5.48 2.75 1.60
C VAL A 134 5.94 1.42 0.98
N ILE A 135 6.10 0.36 1.78
CA ILE A 135 6.48 -0.97 1.27
C ILE A 135 5.40 -1.53 0.33
N THR A 136 4.11 -1.34 0.68
CA THR A 136 2.98 -1.76 -0.15
C THR A 136 2.99 -1.06 -1.50
N ARG A 137 3.33 0.23 -1.53
CA ARG A 137 3.47 1.02 -2.76
C ARG A 137 4.55 0.46 -3.67
N VAL A 138 5.75 0.20 -3.16
CA VAL A 138 6.85 -0.41 -3.94
C VAL A 138 6.44 -1.79 -4.46
N SER A 139 5.78 -2.60 -3.63
CA SER A 139 5.31 -3.94 -4.02
C SER A 139 4.24 -3.90 -5.12
N THR A 140 3.42 -2.84 -5.14
CA THR A 140 2.41 -2.60 -6.19
C THR A 140 3.09 -2.27 -7.52
N HIS A 141 4.12 -1.41 -7.52
CA HIS A 141 4.91 -1.13 -8.73
C HIS A 141 5.66 -2.38 -9.22
N LEU A 142 6.21 -3.20 -8.31
CA LEU A 142 6.81 -4.49 -8.66
C LEU A 142 5.82 -5.44 -9.35
N ALA A 143 4.58 -5.48 -8.87
CA ALA A 143 3.51 -6.27 -9.47
C ALA A 143 3.11 -5.74 -10.84
N ALA A 144 2.97 -4.41 -11.01
CA ALA A 144 2.62 -3.79 -12.29
C ALA A 144 3.70 -3.99 -13.37
N ILE A 145 4.98 -4.03 -12.97
CA ILE A 145 6.11 -4.30 -13.88
C ILE A 145 6.15 -5.78 -14.30
N GLY A 146 5.49 -6.69 -13.58
CA GLY A 146 5.47 -8.14 -13.86
C GLY A 146 4.13 -8.69 -14.38
N ASN A 147 3.01 -8.01 -14.11
CA ASN A 147 1.66 -8.41 -14.48
C ASN A 147 0.93 -7.21 -15.12
N SER A 148 0.73 -7.26 -16.44
CA SER A 148 -0.15 -6.35 -17.16
C SER A 148 -1.64 -6.67 -16.96
N ASP A 149 -1.98 -7.82 -16.39
CA ASP A 149 -3.35 -8.34 -16.32
C ASP A 149 -3.84 -8.50 -14.87
N ALA A 150 -3.89 -7.41 -14.11
CA ALA A 150 -4.95 -7.32 -13.11
C ALA A 150 -6.24 -7.06 -13.89
N ALA A 151 -6.94 -8.12 -14.27
CA ALA A 151 -8.28 -8.02 -14.83
C ALA A 151 -9.11 -7.17 -13.88
N ALA A 152 -9.29 -5.90 -14.21
CA ALA A 152 -10.14 -5.01 -13.44
C ALA A 152 -11.50 -5.68 -13.37
N ALA A 153 -12.03 -5.85 -12.15
CA ALA A 153 -13.39 -6.32 -11.97
C ALA A 153 -14.29 -5.45 -12.87
N LYS A 154 -15.00 -6.08 -13.81
CA LYS A 154 -15.91 -5.38 -14.71
C LYS A 154 -17.18 -5.03 -13.92
N GLY A 155 -17.45 -3.73 -13.74
CA GLY A 155 -18.65 -3.23 -13.07
C GLY A 155 -18.41 -2.71 -11.63
N PRO A 156 -19.48 -2.32 -10.92
CA PRO A 156 -19.39 -1.73 -9.59
C PRO A 156 -18.87 -2.73 -8.57
N VAL A 157 -17.90 -2.32 -7.76
CA VAL A 157 -17.30 -3.15 -6.70
C VAL A 157 -17.55 -2.58 -5.31
N ILE A 158 -17.73 -3.48 -4.34
CA ILE A 158 -17.68 -3.15 -2.91
C ILE A 158 -16.29 -3.52 -2.41
N LEU A 159 -15.51 -2.50 -2.05
CA LEU A 159 -14.18 -2.70 -1.49
C LEU A 159 -14.30 -3.33 -0.10
N VAL A 160 -13.60 -4.44 0.12
CA VAL A 160 -13.50 -5.07 1.44
C VAL A 160 -12.02 -5.16 1.82
N ALA A 161 -11.63 -4.52 2.90
CA ALA A 161 -10.24 -4.49 3.36
C ALA A 161 -10.17 -4.55 4.89
N GLN A 162 -9.01 -4.89 5.45
CA GLN A 162 -8.78 -4.68 6.87
C GLN A 162 -8.70 -3.17 7.17
N GLU A 163 -7.83 -2.48 6.43
CA GLU A 163 -7.65 -1.02 6.41
C GLU A 163 -7.39 -0.59 4.97
N VAL A 164 -7.76 0.65 4.60
CA VAL A 164 -7.36 1.23 3.30
C VAL A 164 -6.20 2.19 3.55
N LEU A 165 -5.03 1.84 3.02
CA LEU A 165 -3.85 2.69 3.08
C LEU A 165 -3.95 3.84 2.05
N PRO A 166 -3.28 4.99 2.26
CA PRO A 166 -3.22 6.07 1.28
C PRO A 166 -2.80 5.61 -0.13
N SER A 167 -1.82 4.71 -0.25
CA SER A 167 -1.43 4.15 -1.55
C SER A 167 -2.56 3.39 -2.24
N GLN A 168 -3.33 2.61 -1.47
CA GLN A 168 -4.45 1.84 -1.98
C GLN A 168 -5.60 2.76 -2.39
N ALA A 169 -5.92 3.79 -1.59
CA ALA A 169 -6.94 4.79 -1.90
C ALA A 169 -6.69 5.48 -3.26
N ALA A 170 -5.43 5.78 -3.57
CA ALA A 170 -5.04 6.34 -4.86
C ALA A 170 -5.25 5.34 -6.02
N ALA A 171 -4.82 4.08 -5.84
CA ALA A 171 -4.97 3.02 -6.84
C ALA A 171 -6.45 2.68 -7.14
N LEU A 172 -7.30 2.74 -6.10
CA LEU A 172 -8.74 2.49 -6.19
C LEU A 172 -9.49 3.49 -7.07
N GLY A 173 -8.91 4.66 -7.36
CA GLY A 173 -9.48 5.61 -8.32
C GLY A 173 -9.64 5.05 -9.74
N ARG A 174 -9.01 3.92 -10.06
CA ARG A 174 -9.14 3.22 -11.35
C ARG A 174 -10.28 2.20 -11.37
N LEU A 175 -10.84 1.87 -10.21
CA LEU A 175 -11.95 0.93 -10.07
C LEU A 175 -13.28 1.70 -9.93
N GLN A 176 -14.38 1.10 -10.38
CA GLN A 176 -15.72 1.62 -10.15
C GLN A 176 -16.17 1.24 -8.73
N VAL A 177 -15.54 1.85 -7.72
CA VAL A 177 -15.86 1.59 -6.30
C VAL A 177 -17.23 2.17 -5.97
N ALA A 178 -18.19 1.28 -5.73
CA ALA A 178 -19.56 1.62 -5.37
C ALA A 178 -19.80 1.61 -3.86
N GLY A 179 -18.93 0.98 -3.07
CA GLY A 179 -19.00 0.98 -1.60
C GLY A 179 -17.67 0.57 -0.95
N ILE A 180 -17.46 0.92 0.32
CA ILE A 180 -16.26 0.60 1.09
C ILE A 180 -16.62 -0.01 2.45
N VAL A 181 -16.03 -1.15 2.76
CA VAL A 181 -16.13 -1.81 4.07
C VAL A 181 -14.72 -2.10 4.57
N THR A 182 -14.39 -1.60 5.76
CA THR A 182 -13.13 -1.92 6.44
C THR A 182 -13.36 -2.61 7.78
N GLU A 183 -12.44 -3.49 8.18
CA GLU A 183 -12.47 -4.13 9.51
C GLU A 183 -12.04 -3.16 10.60
N THR A 184 -11.04 -2.33 10.32
CA THR A 184 -10.53 -1.29 11.21
C THR A 184 -10.69 0.09 10.56
N GLY A 185 -10.75 1.12 11.40
CA GLY A 185 -10.85 2.51 10.95
C GLY A 185 -11.67 3.38 11.91
N ALA A 186 -11.47 4.69 11.77
CA ALA A 186 -12.23 5.72 12.46
C ALA A 186 -12.91 6.64 11.44
N ALA A 187 -13.78 7.53 11.91
CA ALA A 187 -14.43 8.55 11.08
C ALA A 187 -13.44 9.48 10.35
N THR A 188 -12.18 9.51 10.79
CA THR A 188 -11.06 10.28 10.22
C THR A 188 -10.06 9.43 9.43
N SER A 189 -10.31 8.13 9.26
CA SER A 189 -9.43 7.25 8.50
C SER A 189 -9.36 7.60 7.01
N HIS A 190 -8.32 7.15 6.31
CA HIS A 190 -8.18 7.35 4.86
C HIS A 190 -9.37 6.80 4.07
N ALA A 191 -9.87 5.61 4.44
CA ALA A 191 -11.10 5.04 3.89
C ALA A 191 -12.29 6.00 4.08
N ALA A 192 -12.40 6.60 5.26
CA ALA A 192 -13.50 7.49 5.60
C ALA A 192 -13.46 8.83 4.87
N ILE A 193 -12.28 9.42 4.76
CA ILE A 193 -12.03 10.64 3.97
C ILE A 193 -12.35 10.37 2.50
N LEU A 194 -11.91 9.23 1.96
CA LEU A 194 -12.18 8.82 0.58
C LEU A 194 -13.68 8.63 0.33
N ALA A 195 -14.36 7.90 1.21
CA ALA A 195 -15.80 7.63 1.11
C ALA A 195 -16.61 8.92 1.07
N ARG A 196 -16.34 9.86 2.00
CA ARG A 196 -17.03 11.15 2.07
C ARG A 196 -16.76 12.06 0.88
N SER A 197 -15.50 12.16 0.47
CA SER A 197 -15.12 13.03 -0.66
C SER A 197 -15.75 12.60 -1.99
N ARG A 198 -16.13 11.32 -2.11
CA ARG A 198 -16.73 10.74 -3.32
C ARG A 198 -18.20 10.35 -3.19
N GLY A 199 -18.82 10.56 -2.02
CA GLY A 199 -20.20 10.13 -1.77
C GLY A 199 -20.40 8.62 -1.88
N ILE A 200 -19.36 7.83 -1.59
CA ILE A 200 -19.39 6.37 -1.63
C ILE A 200 -19.87 5.85 -0.26
N PRO A 201 -20.86 4.94 -0.21
CA PRO A 201 -21.30 4.27 1.02
C PRO A 201 -20.24 3.43 1.70
#